data_AF-A0A1H4RAC2-F1
#
_entry.id   AF-A0A1H4RAC2-F1
#
_cell.length_a   1.000
_cell.length_b   1.000
_cell.length_c   1.000
_cell.angle_alpha   90.00
_cell.angle_beta   90.00
_cell.angle_gamma   90.00
#
_symmetry.space_group_name_H-M   'P 1'
#
loop_
_entity.id
_entity.type
_entity.pdbx_description
1 polymer ?
#
loop_
_entity_poly.entity_id
_entity_poly.type
_entity_poly.pdbx_seq_one_letter_code
_entity_poly.pdbx_strand_id
1 'polypeptide(L)'
;MKNIFFYPMLLMLVILSSCASQKETLNKEALSRQIKQMVDADQKNRLLLDELRKSNLPKEVFKRKRDSIWKVQLPMDEQNTIELIAITKKHGFPNTEFLEKPIGAWVIFQHTPEKYKAEVKQLLIKEINTGRMPAIEGSMIMWHLHGRNGIPWGIRDMGVIVKDLRTKNDTINK
;
A
#
# COMPACT_ATOMS: atom_id res chain seq x y z
N MET A 1 38.99 -13.05 56.75
CA MET A 1 37.98 -11.96 56.73
C MET A 1 38.08 -11.29 55.36
N LYS A 2 37.46 -11.88 54.34
CA LYS A 2 36.27 -11.40 53.58
C LYS A 2 36.45 -10.02 52.93
N ASN A 3 37.19 -10.01 51.80
CA ASN A 3 37.16 -8.98 50.75
C ASN A 3 35.95 -9.24 49.85
N ILE A 4 34.82 -8.55 50.05
CA ILE A 4 33.66 -8.65 49.14
C ILE A 4 32.90 -7.32 49.16
N PHE A 5 33.32 -6.30 48.41
CA PHE A 5 32.48 -5.12 48.12
C PHE A 5 33.01 -4.34 46.92
N PHE A 6 32.91 -4.87 45.68
CA PHE A 6 33.20 -4.05 44.47
C PHE A 6 32.51 -4.54 43.19
N TYR A 7 31.33 -5.17 43.27
CA TYR A 7 30.67 -5.78 42.09
C TYR A 7 29.22 -5.35 41.74
N PRO A 8 28.57 -4.29 42.29
CA PRO A 8 27.27 -3.89 41.76
C PRO A 8 27.35 -2.85 40.63
N MET A 9 28.46 -2.11 40.48
CA MET A 9 28.54 -0.99 39.53
C MET A 9 28.94 -1.40 38.10
N LEU A 10 29.62 -2.54 37.93
CA LEU A 10 30.03 -3.05 36.61
C LEU A 10 28.89 -3.76 35.85
N LEU A 11 27.85 -4.23 36.55
CA LEU A 11 26.72 -4.93 35.95
C LEU A 11 25.67 -3.98 35.33
N MET A 12 25.60 -2.72 35.78
CA MET A 12 24.68 -1.71 35.22
C MET A 12 25.12 -1.15 33.87
N LEU A 13 26.42 -1.21 33.53
CA LEU A 13 26.94 -0.68 32.26
C LEU A 13 26.66 -1.60 31.06
N VAL A 14 26.31 -2.87 31.28
CA VAL A 14 26.04 -3.83 30.20
C VAL A 14 24.59 -3.73 29.67
N ILE A 15 23.67 -3.10 30.42
CA ILE A 15 22.24 -3.04 30.05
C ILE A 15 21.92 -1.85 29.12
N LEU A 16 22.79 -0.84 29.03
CA LEU A 16 22.53 0.35 28.19
C LEU A 16 22.91 0.18 26.70
N SER A 17 23.52 -0.95 26.30
CA SER A 17 24.10 -1.08 24.96
C SER A 17 23.25 -1.85 23.92
N SER A 18 22.02 -2.29 24.25
CA SER A 18 21.22 -3.15 23.35
C SER A 18 20.12 -2.44 22.54
N CYS A 19 20.05 -1.11 22.53
CA CYS A 19 19.05 -0.40 21.72
C CYS A 19 19.65 0.37 20.53
N ALA A 20 20.74 -0.12 19.93
CA ALA A 20 21.11 0.29 18.59
C ALA A 20 20.27 -0.51 17.59
N SER A 21 19.03 -0.05 17.34
CA SER A 21 18.21 -0.54 16.24
C SER A 21 19.04 -0.43 14.96
N GLN A 22 19.50 -1.56 14.41
CA GLN A 22 20.15 -1.58 13.11
C GLN A 22 19.16 -0.94 12.12
N LYS A 23 19.53 0.23 11.60
CA LYS A 23 18.74 0.95 10.61
C LYS A 23 18.83 0.15 9.32
N GLU A 24 17.89 -0.77 9.11
CA GLU A 24 17.81 -1.60 7.90
C GLU A 24 17.86 -0.65 6.69
N THR A 25 18.93 -0.75 5.90
CA THR A 25 19.10 0.08 4.71
C THR A 25 18.15 -0.43 3.63
N LEU A 26 17.27 0.44 3.14
CA LEU A 26 16.34 0.10 2.09
C LEU A 26 17.09 -0.27 0.81
N ASN A 27 16.98 -1.53 0.38
CA ASN A 27 17.41 -1.96 -0.94
C ASN A 27 16.38 -1.52 -1.99
N LYS A 28 16.58 -0.31 -2.55
CA LYS A 28 15.67 0.29 -3.54
C LYS A 28 15.51 -0.56 -4.80
N GLU A 29 16.57 -1.23 -5.25
CA GLU A 29 16.55 -2.09 -6.43
C GLU A 29 15.64 -3.30 -6.20
N ALA A 30 15.83 -3.99 -5.07
CA ALA A 30 15.01 -5.15 -4.71
C ALA A 30 13.54 -4.77 -4.53
N LEU A 31 13.24 -3.65 -3.85
CA LEU A 31 11.88 -3.15 -3.69
C LEU A 31 11.24 -2.78 -5.04
N SER A 32 11.99 -2.10 -5.91
CA SER A 32 11.52 -1.74 -7.26
C SER A 32 11.20 -2.98 -8.07
N ARG A 33 12.05 -4.01 -8.00
CA ARG A 33 11.84 -5.29 -8.69
C ARG A 33 10.59 -6.00 -8.18
N GLN A 34 10.38 -6.06 -6.87
CA GLN A 34 9.21 -6.68 -6.26
C GLN A 34 7.92 -5.99 -6.72
N ILE A 35 7.84 -4.66 -6.58
CA ILE A 35 6.63 -3.90 -6.95
C ILE A 35 6.36 -4.02 -8.46
N LYS A 36 7.41 -3.99 -9.28
CA LYS A 36 7.26 -4.20 -10.73
C LYS A 36 6.65 -5.58 -11.02
N GLN A 37 7.11 -6.63 -10.36
CA GLN A 37 6.56 -7.97 -10.53
C GLN A 37 5.08 -8.04 -10.14
N MET A 38 4.69 -7.39 -9.03
CA MET A 38 3.29 -7.32 -8.60
C MET A 38 2.41 -6.61 -9.65
N VAL A 39 2.87 -5.47 -10.19
CA VAL A 39 2.16 -4.71 -11.23
C VAL A 39 2.07 -5.50 -12.54
N ASP A 40 3.18 -6.09 -13.00
CA ASP A 40 3.20 -6.88 -14.24
C ASP A 40 2.24 -8.09 -14.14
N ALA A 41 2.21 -8.76 -12.98
CA ALA A 41 1.33 -9.89 -12.72
C ALA A 41 -0.15 -9.47 -12.73
N ASP A 42 -0.47 -8.36 -12.04
CA ASP A 42 -1.82 -7.78 -12.03
C ASP A 42 -2.31 -7.45 -13.45
N GLN A 43 -1.48 -6.78 -14.25
CA GLN A 43 -1.87 -6.31 -15.59
C GLN A 43 -1.95 -7.44 -16.62
N LYS A 44 -1.14 -8.49 -16.50
CA LYS A 44 -1.14 -9.61 -17.46
C LYS A 44 -2.51 -10.25 -17.63
N ASN A 45 -3.21 -10.54 -16.54
CA ASN A 45 -4.53 -11.17 -16.59
C ASN A 45 -5.63 -10.20 -17.05
N ARG A 46 -5.46 -8.89 -16.80
CA ARG A 46 -6.35 -7.84 -17.30
C ARG A 46 -6.27 -7.72 -18.83
N LEU A 47 -5.07 -7.81 -19.41
CA LEU A 47 -4.87 -7.83 -20.85
C LEU A 47 -5.60 -9.03 -21.50
N LEU A 48 -5.51 -10.21 -20.88
CA LEU A 48 -6.26 -11.39 -21.35
C LEU A 48 -7.78 -11.19 -21.29
N LEU A 49 -8.29 -10.50 -20.26
CA LEU A 49 -9.71 -10.14 -20.19
C LEU A 49 -10.11 -9.17 -21.31
N ASP A 50 -9.25 -8.21 -21.65
CA ASP A 50 -9.51 -7.24 -22.72
C ASP A 50 -9.49 -7.89 -24.10
N GLU A 51 -8.56 -8.80 -24.37
CA GLU A 51 -8.56 -9.64 -25.57
C GLU A 51 -9.82 -10.50 -25.64
N LEU A 52 -10.20 -11.12 -24.52
CA LEU A 52 -11.41 -11.92 -24.45
C LEU A 52 -12.68 -11.10 -24.75
N ARG A 53 -12.76 -9.85 -24.27
CA ARG A 53 -13.87 -8.91 -24.56
C ARG A 53 -14.00 -8.57 -26.04
N LYS A 54 -12.89 -8.55 -26.78
CA LYS A 54 -12.86 -8.26 -28.23
C LYS A 54 -13.15 -9.50 -29.08
N SER A 55 -13.28 -10.68 -28.46
CA SER A 55 -13.53 -11.93 -29.18
C SER A 55 -15.00 -12.11 -29.56
N ASN A 56 -15.25 -12.78 -30.69
CA ASN A 56 -16.60 -13.15 -31.14
C ASN A 56 -17.03 -14.53 -30.62
N LEU A 57 -16.63 -14.88 -29.39
CA LEU A 57 -16.91 -16.19 -28.82
C LEU A 57 -18.40 -16.33 -28.45
N PRO A 58 -18.97 -17.54 -28.55
CA PRO A 58 -20.28 -17.82 -27.98
C PRO A 58 -20.33 -17.45 -26.49
N LYS A 59 -21.47 -16.89 -26.04
CA LYS A 59 -21.66 -16.37 -24.67
C LYS A 59 -21.18 -17.32 -23.58
N GLU A 60 -21.49 -18.61 -23.69
CA GLU A 60 -21.08 -19.61 -22.69
C GLU A 60 -19.58 -19.88 -22.68
N VAL A 61 -18.93 -19.85 -23.85
CA VAL A 61 -17.47 -19.99 -23.96
C VAL A 61 -16.78 -18.75 -23.37
N PHE A 62 -17.30 -17.56 -23.69
CA PHE A 62 -16.83 -16.30 -23.13
C PHE A 62 -16.92 -16.30 -21.60
N LYS A 63 -18.08 -16.67 -21.05
CA LYS A 63 -18.30 -16.75 -19.59
C LYS A 63 -17.31 -17.70 -18.92
N ARG A 64 -17.14 -18.92 -19.43
CA ARG A 64 -16.19 -19.90 -18.88
C ARG A 64 -14.74 -19.39 -18.90
N LYS A 65 -14.29 -18.79 -20.00
CA LYS A 65 -12.93 -18.23 -20.10
C LYS A 65 -12.74 -17.06 -19.12
N ARG A 66 -13.71 -16.16 -19.05
CA ARG A 66 -13.71 -15.02 -18.13
C ARG A 66 -13.62 -15.49 -16.68
N ASP A 67 -14.44 -16.46 -16.30
CA ASP A 67 -14.47 -17.00 -14.93
C ASP A 67 -13.15 -17.71 -14.58
N SER A 68 -12.53 -18.40 -15.54
CA SER A 68 -11.20 -18.99 -15.39
C SER A 68 -10.12 -17.94 -15.12
N ILE A 69 -10.13 -16.83 -15.86
CA ILE A 69 -9.17 -15.73 -15.63
C ILE A 69 -9.40 -15.11 -14.25
N TRP A 70 -10.65 -14.86 -13.86
CA TRP A 70 -10.97 -14.31 -12.53
C TRP A 70 -10.58 -15.24 -11.38
N LYS A 71 -10.62 -16.56 -11.58
CA LYS A 71 -10.15 -17.54 -10.58
C LYS A 71 -8.66 -17.36 -10.25
N VAL A 72 -7.87 -16.85 -11.19
CA VAL A 72 -6.44 -16.53 -10.99
C VAL A 72 -6.25 -15.08 -10.53
N GLN A 73 -7.03 -14.14 -11.07
CA GLN A 73 -6.92 -12.72 -10.72
C GLN A 73 -7.28 -12.45 -9.25
N LEU A 74 -8.37 -13.00 -8.73
CA LEU A 74 -8.85 -12.63 -7.39
C LEU A 74 -7.84 -12.94 -6.26
N PRO A 75 -7.22 -14.14 -6.21
CA PRO A 75 -6.16 -14.41 -5.24
C PRO A 75 -4.93 -13.52 -5.41
N MET A 76 -4.63 -13.12 -6.65
CA MET A 76 -3.51 -12.23 -6.95
C MET A 76 -3.80 -10.79 -6.51
N ASP A 77 -5.01 -10.27 -6.76
CA ASP A 77 -5.48 -8.97 -6.27
C ASP A 77 -5.35 -8.91 -4.73
N GLU A 78 -5.72 -10.00 -4.05
CA GLU A 78 -5.56 -10.15 -2.60
C GLU A 78 -4.10 -10.14 -2.16
N GLN A 79 -3.26 -11.01 -2.72
CA GLN A 79 -1.85 -11.10 -2.33
C GLN A 79 -1.11 -9.78 -2.57
N ASN A 80 -1.31 -9.17 -3.75
CA ASN A 80 -0.69 -7.91 -4.09
C ASN A 80 -1.14 -6.78 -3.15
N THR A 81 -2.42 -6.78 -2.75
CA THR A 81 -2.95 -5.81 -1.77
C THR A 81 -2.25 -5.96 -0.42
N ILE A 82 -2.14 -7.20 0.10
CA ILE A 82 -1.47 -7.48 1.39
C ILE A 82 -0.01 -7.01 1.34
N GLU A 83 0.71 -7.34 0.27
CA GLU A 83 2.10 -6.95 0.11
C GLU A 83 2.27 -5.43 0.00
N LEU A 84 1.42 -4.76 -0.79
CA LEU A 84 1.51 -3.31 -0.93
C LEU A 84 1.12 -2.56 0.35
N ILE A 85 0.19 -3.09 1.14
CA ILE A 85 -0.11 -2.61 2.50
C ILE A 85 1.15 -2.71 3.38
N ALA A 86 1.81 -3.87 3.40
CA ALA A 86 3.02 -4.08 4.20
C ALA A 86 4.16 -3.14 3.78
N ILE A 87 4.41 -3.01 2.48
CA ILE A 87 5.41 -2.07 1.93
C ILE A 87 5.06 -0.64 2.34
N THR A 88 3.80 -0.22 2.15
CA THR A 88 3.35 1.15 2.46
C THR A 88 3.49 1.46 3.94
N LYS A 89 3.17 0.51 4.82
CA LYS A 89 3.36 0.67 6.27
C LYS A 89 4.84 0.79 6.66
N LYS A 90 5.72 0.01 6.04
CA LYS A 90 7.15 -0.05 6.37
C LYS A 90 7.93 1.15 5.80
N HIS A 91 7.62 1.58 4.58
CA HIS A 91 8.43 2.52 3.82
C HIS A 91 7.69 3.78 3.34
N GLY A 92 6.37 3.82 3.46
CA GLY A 92 5.53 4.80 2.76
C GLY A 92 5.12 4.30 1.37
N PHE A 93 4.22 5.03 0.72
CA PHE A 93 3.72 4.66 -0.60
C PHE A 93 4.88 4.64 -1.62
N PRO A 94 4.97 3.61 -2.50
CA PRO A 94 6.07 3.53 -3.45
C PRO A 94 6.00 4.64 -4.50
N ASN A 95 6.91 5.60 -4.37
CA ASN A 95 7.10 6.71 -5.30
C ASN A 95 8.58 6.78 -5.72
N THR A 96 8.96 7.77 -6.53
CA THR A 96 10.33 7.93 -7.03
C THR A 96 11.38 8.25 -5.95
N GLU A 97 10.98 8.61 -4.73
CA GLU A 97 11.93 8.78 -3.61
C GLU A 97 12.46 7.42 -3.11
N PHE A 98 11.61 6.39 -3.18
CA PHE A 98 11.88 5.04 -2.65
C PHE A 98 12.17 4.00 -3.74
N LEU A 99 11.86 4.32 -4.99
CA LEU A 99 12.06 3.45 -6.15
C LEU A 99 13.13 4.01 -7.08
N GLU A 100 13.79 3.12 -7.82
CA GLU A 100 14.75 3.53 -8.85
C GLU A 100 14.07 4.18 -10.06
N LYS A 101 12.82 3.78 -10.33
CA LYS A 101 12.02 4.23 -11.47
C LYS A 101 10.56 4.39 -11.06
N PRO A 102 9.80 5.28 -11.71
CA PRO A 102 8.35 5.32 -11.53
C PRO A 102 7.73 3.96 -11.87
N ILE A 103 6.96 3.42 -10.93
CA ILE A 103 6.15 2.20 -11.14
C ILE A 103 4.72 2.55 -10.74
N GLY A 104 3.75 2.12 -11.55
CA GLY A 104 2.32 2.36 -11.32
C GLY A 104 1.74 1.55 -10.16
N ALA A 105 2.34 1.57 -8.98
CA ALA A 105 1.91 0.78 -7.82
C ALA A 105 0.46 1.06 -7.38
N TRP A 106 -0.07 2.24 -7.71
CA TRP A 106 -1.44 2.64 -7.43
C TRP A 106 -2.49 1.70 -8.04
N VAL A 107 -2.20 1.03 -9.17
CA VAL A 107 -3.13 0.09 -9.82
C VAL A 107 -3.50 -1.08 -8.91
N ILE A 108 -2.58 -1.48 -8.03
CA ILE A 108 -2.81 -2.57 -7.07
C ILE A 108 -3.86 -2.13 -6.05
N PHE A 109 -3.70 -0.94 -5.46
CA PHE A 109 -4.71 -0.42 -4.53
C PHE A 109 -6.06 -0.13 -5.21
N GLN A 110 -6.08 0.20 -6.50
CA GLN A 110 -7.32 0.33 -7.27
C GLN A 110 -8.13 -0.98 -7.34
N HIS A 111 -7.47 -2.13 -7.15
CA HIS A 111 -8.05 -3.47 -7.24
C HIS A 111 -8.16 -4.17 -5.88
N THR A 112 -8.03 -3.40 -4.79
CA THR A 112 -8.17 -3.87 -3.41
C THR A 112 -9.48 -4.65 -3.19
N PRO A 113 -9.41 -5.91 -2.70
CA PRO A 113 -10.58 -6.66 -2.25
C PRO A 113 -11.32 -5.98 -1.11
N GLU A 114 -12.65 -6.19 -1.03
CA GLU A 114 -13.54 -5.50 -0.08
C GLU A 114 -13.02 -5.51 1.36
N LYS A 115 -12.51 -6.66 1.82
CA LYS A 115 -12.01 -6.87 3.19
C LYS A 115 -10.83 -5.97 3.59
N TYR A 116 -10.08 -5.44 2.63
CA TYR A 116 -8.93 -4.56 2.89
C TYR A 116 -9.22 -3.09 2.60
N LYS A 117 -10.39 -2.76 2.03
CA LYS A 117 -10.68 -1.38 1.61
C LYS A 117 -10.59 -0.38 2.76
N ALA A 118 -11.10 -0.72 3.94
CA ALA A 118 -11.05 0.17 5.10
C ALA A 118 -9.61 0.55 5.48
N GLU A 119 -8.71 -0.43 5.49
CA GLU A 119 -7.29 -0.25 5.78
C GLU A 119 -6.58 0.56 4.69
N VAL A 120 -6.80 0.22 3.42
CA VAL A 120 -6.21 0.95 2.30
C VAL A 120 -6.67 2.42 2.31
N LYS A 121 -7.95 2.71 2.59
CA LYS A 121 -8.43 4.10 2.72
C LYS A 121 -7.66 4.90 3.77
N GLN A 122 -7.42 4.31 4.94
CA GLN A 122 -6.65 4.97 6.01
C GLN A 122 -5.20 5.22 5.60
N LEU A 123 -4.57 4.25 4.92
CA LEU A 123 -3.22 4.42 4.38
C LEU A 123 -3.16 5.53 3.34
N LEU A 124 -4.09 5.58 2.38
CA LEU A 124 -4.13 6.63 1.35
C LEU A 124 -4.23 8.02 1.98
N ILE A 125 -5.12 8.20 2.96
CA ILE A 125 -5.26 9.48 3.68
C ILE A 125 -3.93 9.89 4.32
N LYS A 126 -3.26 8.96 5.00
CA LYS A 126 -1.94 9.21 5.61
C LYS A 126 -0.91 9.61 4.55
N GLU A 127 -0.81 8.85 3.46
CA GLU A 127 0.22 9.05 2.43
C GLU A 127 0.01 10.37 1.66
N ILE A 128 -1.24 10.74 1.36
CA ILE A 128 -1.61 12.05 0.80
C ILE A 128 -1.23 13.18 1.77
N ASN A 129 -1.61 13.07 3.05
CA ASN A 129 -1.33 14.11 4.06
C ASN A 129 0.16 14.30 4.30
N THR A 130 0.96 13.24 4.13
CA THR A 130 2.43 13.31 4.24
C THR A 130 3.14 13.70 2.94
N GLY A 131 2.40 13.95 1.86
CA GLY A 131 2.96 14.33 0.56
C GLY A 131 3.64 13.20 -0.21
N ARG A 132 3.61 11.96 0.29
CA ARG A 132 4.22 10.78 -0.38
C ARG A 132 3.38 10.24 -1.52
N MET A 133 2.11 10.62 -1.58
CA MET A 133 1.19 10.31 -2.67
C MET A 133 0.59 11.60 -3.23
N PRO A 134 0.65 11.83 -4.56
CA PRO A 134 -0.07 12.93 -5.19
C PRO A 134 -1.57 12.82 -4.91
N ALA A 135 -2.16 13.96 -4.53
CA ALA A 135 -3.56 14.05 -4.14
C ALA A 135 -4.50 13.44 -5.21
N ILE A 136 -4.29 13.77 -6.49
CA ILE A 136 -5.09 13.28 -7.62
C ILE A 136 -5.02 11.74 -7.76
N GLU A 137 -3.85 11.15 -7.61
CA GLU A 137 -3.69 9.68 -7.66
C GLU A 137 -4.46 9.03 -6.51
N GLY A 138 -4.30 9.56 -5.29
CA GLY A 138 -5.04 9.10 -4.12
C GLY A 138 -6.57 9.19 -4.29
N SER A 139 -7.06 10.27 -4.88
CA SER A 139 -8.47 10.47 -5.22
C SER A 139 -9.02 9.42 -6.17
N MET A 140 -8.24 9.06 -7.20
CA MET A 140 -8.61 8.05 -8.18
C MET A 140 -8.70 6.67 -7.52
N ILE A 141 -7.75 6.31 -6.67
CA ILE A 141 -7.81 5.06 -5.91
C ILE A 141 -9.04 5.08 -4.99
N MET A 142 -9.24 6.16 -4.23
CA MET A 142 -10.37 6.31 -3.30
C MET A 142 -11.72 6.14 -4.01
N TRP A 143 -11.87 6.69 -5.22
CA TRP A 143 -13.06 6.52 -6.05
C TRP A 143 -13.33 5.05 -6.40
N HIS A 144 -12.29 4.30 -6.77
CA HIS A 144 -12.40 2.87 -7.02
C HIS A 144 -12.79 2.08 -5.76
N LEU A 145 -12.20 2.40 -4.61
CA LEU A 145 -12.54 1.76 -3.34
C LEU A 145 -14.02 2.00 -2.95
N HIS A 146 -14.59 3.14 -3.32
CA HIS A 146 -16.01 3.45 -3.13
C HIS A 146 -16.94 2.90 -4.23
N GLY A 147 -16.44 2.01 -5.10
CA GLY A 147 -17.26 1.41 -6.15
C GLY A 147 -17.52 2.32 -7.34
N ARG A 148 -16.71 3.37 -7.51
CA ARG A 148 -16.84 4.39 -8.57
C ARG A 148 -18.14 5.22 -8.49
N ASN A 149 -18.66 5.39 -7.28
CA ASN A 149 -19.82 6.25 -7.05
C ASN A 149 -19.40 7.74 -7.12
N GLY A 150 -20.10 8.52 -7.94
CA GLY A 150 -19.84 9.95 -8.10
C GLY A 150 -18.57 10.28 -8.89
N ILE A 151 -18.06 11.49 -8.72
CA ILE A 151 -16.81 11.98 -9.33
C ILE A 151 -15.63 11.57 -8.42
N PRO A 152 -14.44 11.26 -8.98
CA PRO A 152 -13.27 11.02 -8.15
C PRO A 152 -13.02 12.12 -7.12
N TRP A 153 -12.69 11.72 -5.88
CA TRP A 153 -12.57 12.57 -4.69
C TRP A 153 -11.42 13.57 -4.79
N GLY A 154 -11.49 14.57 -5.67
CA GLY A 154 -10.35 15.48 -5.87
C GLY A 154 -10.61 16.76 -6.65
N ILE A 155 -11.85 17.02 -7.06
CA ILE A 155 -12.18 18.29 -7.73
C ILE A 155 -12.89 19.28 -6.77
N ARG A 156 -13.48 18.82 -5.66
CA ARG A 156 -14.25 19.70 -4.73
C ARG A 156 -13.87 19.59 -3.24
N ASP A 157 -13.52 18.40 -2.75
CA ASP A 157 -13.60 18.12 -1.29
C ASP A 157 -12.26 17.89 -0.55
N MET A 158 -11.11 17.90 -1.23
CA MET A 158 -9.83 17.78 -0.50
C MET A 158 -9.50 19.01 0.36
N GLY A 159 -10.05 20.17 0.04
CA GLY A 159 -10.00 21.34 0.93
C GLY A 159 -10.81 21.17 2.23
N VAL A 160 -11.78 20.26 2.23
CA VAL A 160 -12.67 19.99 3.38
C VAL A 160 -12.13 18.84 4.23
N ILE A 161 -11.68 17.74 3.62
CA ILE A 161 -11.13 16.57 4.35
C ILE A 161 -9.83 16.93 5.11
N VAL A 162 -8.95 17.73 4.50
CA VAL A 162 -7.73 18.20 5.19
C VAL A 162 -8.09 19.10 6.39
N LYS A 163 -9.16 19.90 6.30
CA LYS A 163 -9.65 20.74 7.41
C LYS A 163 -10.34 19.92 8.52
N ASP A 164 -11.18 18.95 8.16
CA ASP A 164 -11.92 18.11 9.11
C ASP A 164 -11.02 17.12 9.87
N LEU A 165 -9.94 16.64 9.24
CA LEU A 165 -8.99 15.74 9.90
C LEU A 165 -7.97 16.50 10.76
N ARG A 166 -7.58 17.73 10.36
CA ARG A 166 -6.73 18.61 11.19
C ARG A 166 -7.44 19.01 12.47
N THR A 167 -8.70 19.44 12.37
CA THR A 167 -9.51 19.83 13.53
C THR A 167 -9.73 18.67 14.51
N LYS A 168 -9.90 17.42 14.03
CA LYS A 168 -10.01 16.25 14.91
C LYS A 168 -8.70 15.89 15.64
N ASN A 169 -7.54 15.99 14.98
CA ASN A 169 -6.25 15.69 15.62
C ASN A 169 -5.82 16.76 16.65
N ASP A 170 -6.22 18.02 16.46
CA ASP A 170 -5.96 19.10 17.42
C ASP A 170 -6.80 18.96 18.71
N THR A 171 -7.95 18.26 18.66
CA THR A 171 -8.77 17.93 19.84
C THR A 171 -8.30 16.71 20.64
N ILE A 172 -7.46 15.84 20.06
CA ILE A 172 -6.99 14.61 20.73
C ILE A 172 -5.66 14.85 21.48
N ASN A 173 -4.93 15.92 21.13
CA ASN A 173 -3.65 16.30 21.76
C ASN A 173 -3.77 17.48 22.75
N LYS A 174 -4.98 17.76 23.26
CA LYS A 174 -5.24 18.67 24.38
C LYS A 174 -5.77 17.87 25.56
#